data_AF-A0A6A7LT33-F1
#
_entry.id   AF-A0A6A7LT33-F1
#
_cell.length_a   1.000
_cell.length_b   1.000
_cell.length_c   1.000
_cell.angle_alpha   90.00
_cell.angle_beta   90.00
_cell.angle_gamma   90.00
#
_symmetry.space_group_name_H-M   'P 1'
#
loop_
_entity.id
_entity.type
_entity.pdbx_description
1 polymer ?
#
loop_
_entity_poly.entity_id
_entity_poly.type
_entity_poly.pdbx_seq_one_letter_code
_entity_poly.pdbx_strand_id
1 'polypeptide(L)'
;MEPRVHRQIVVVDYNPSWPTEFEEEQIRIRSSVPWIRAIEHAGSTSVPGLAAKPIIDMLAAVEDLADAESGQENLKALGYELVPDPTLPERRYFRRLSGVVHSHHLHVYAWAGFSERQEILFRDYLRRHPETASEYGVLKRRLAADDPRPAVYTAAKTDFVRNILARALQERGRVAGYELLERAAIALARRQDQLPIRRSVLQAQPQPRSLGSSREQWRGYPLQPTFTQVATASAMLR
;
A
#
# COMPACT_ATOMS: atom_id res chain seq x y z
N MET A 1 3.52 12.75 19.21
CA MET A 1 3.10 12.05 17.97
C MET A 1 4.10 10.94 17.76
N GLU A 2 3.66 9.68 17.76
CA GLU A 2 4.56 8.59 17.37
C GLU A 2 4.99 8.78 15.90
N PRO A 3 6.27 8.55 15.58
CA PRO A 3 6.74 8.68 14.21
C PRO A 3 5.98 7.69 13.32
N ARG A 4 5.40 8.18 12.23
CA ARG A 4 4.82 7.34 11.18
C ARG A 4 5.96 6.52 10.57
N VAL A 5 6.20 5.32 11.07
CA VAL A 5 7.17 4.39 10.47
C VAL A 5 6.66 4.08 9.07
N HIS A 6 7.28 4.69 8.06
CA HIS A 6 6.99 4.36 6.67
C HIS A 6 7.60 2.98 6.44
N ARG A 7 6.79 1.94 6.62
CA ARG A 7 7.27 0.57 6.43
C ARG A 7 7.69 0.38 4.98
N GLN A 8 8.97 0.04 4.83
CA GLN A 8 9.60 -0.26 3.55
C GLN A 8 8.83 -1.35 2.81
N ILE A 9 8.76 -1.21 1.49
CA ILE A 9 8.19 -2.24 0.62
C ILE A 9 9.13 -3.45 0.61
N VAL A 10 8.60 -4.58 1.08
CA VAL A 10 9.26 -5.88 0.95
C VAL A 10 8.46 -6.71 -0.04
N VAL A 11 9.15 -7.23 -1.06
CA VAL A 11 8.59 -8.14 -2.06
C VAL A 11 9.15 -9.53 -1.75
N VAL A 12 8.26 -10.48 -1.51
CA VAL A 12 8.60 -11.88 -1.21
C VAL A 12 8.18 -12.77 -2.38
N ASP A 13 8.72 -13.99 -2.40
CA ASP A 13 8.29 -15.01 -3.35
C ASP A 13 6.83 -15.38 -3.14
N TYR A 14 6.21 -15.94 -4.18
CA TYR A 14 4.82 -16.35 -4.12
C TYR A 14 4.60 -17.38 -3.02
N ASN A 15 3.62 -17.12 -2.16
CA ASN A 15 3.22 -18.07 -1.14
C ASN A 15 1.96 -18.83 -1.60
N PRO A 16 2.01 -20.18 -1.71
CA PRO A 16 0.85 -20.98 -2.10
C PRO A 16 -0.32 -20.94 -1.10
N SER A 17 -0.15 -20.41 0.11
CA SER A 17 -1.27 -20.20 1.05
C SER A 17 -2.15 -19.00 0.73
N TRP A 18 -1.71 -18.04 -0.10
CA TRP A 18 -2.45 -16.81 -0.35
C TRP A 18 -3.87 -17.01 -0.93
N PRO A 19 -4.14 -17.98 -1.82
CA PRO A 19 -5.52 -18.28 -2.23
C PRO A 19 -6.40 -18.74 -1.06
N THR A 20 -5.88 -19.61 -0.19
CA THR A 20 -6.62 -20.07 1.00
C THR A 20 -6.85 -18.94 2.00
N GLU A 21 -5.83 -18.10 2.27
CA GLU A 21 -5.99 -16.91 3.12
C GLU A 21 -7.07 -15.96 2.58
N PHE A 22 -7.15 -15.80 1.25
CA PHE A 22 -8.23 -15.05 0.62
C PHE A 22 -9.60 -15.72 0.81
N GLU A 23 -9.72 -17.02 0.58
CA GLU A 23 -10.98 -17.76 0.71
C GLU A 23 -11.53 -17.70 2.13
N GLU A 24 -10.68 -17.90 3.14
CA GLU A 24 -11.04 -17.79 4.55
C GLU A 24 -11.53 -16.37 4.88
N GLU A 25 -10.83 -15.35 4.40
CA GLU A 25 -11.21 -13.96 4.65
C GLU A 25 -12.49 -13.56 3.90
N GLN A 26 -12.68 -14.05 2.68
CA GLN A 26 -13.91 -13.87 1.91
C GLN A 26 -15.11 -14.42 2.68
N ILE A 27 -14.99 -15.61 3.28
CA ILE A 27 -16.05 -16.22 4.09
C ILE A 27 -16.35 -15.31 5.29
N ARG A 28 -15.33 -14.87 6.03
CA ARG A 28 -15.50 -13.99 7.20
C ARG A 28 -16.22 -12.69 6.84
N ILE A 29 -15.81 -12.03 5.76
CA ILE A 29 -16.44 -10.77 5.32
C ILE A 29 -17.89 -11.02 4.91
N ARG A 30 -18.18 -12.06 4.12
CA ARG A 30 -19.56 -12.39 3.71
C ARG A 30 -20.47 -12.69 4.89
N SER A 31 -19.97 -13.38 5.92
CA SER A 31 -20.75 -13.66 7.13
C SER A 31 -21.11 -12.40 7.92
N SER A 32 -20.26 -11.37 7.91
CA SER A 32 -20.52 -10.10 8.63
C SER A 32 -21.25 -9.06 7.80
N VAL A 33 -21.16 -9.12 6.47
CA VAL A 33 -21.74 -8.13 5.54
C VAL A 33 -22.44 -8.86 4.38
N PRO A 34 -23.62 -9.45 4.62
CA PRO A 34 -24.25 -10.38 3.69
C PRO A 34 -24.79 -9.75 2.40
N TRP A 35 -24.89 -8.41 2.33
CA TRP A 35 -25.32 -7.68 1.13
C TRP A 35 -24.21 -7.46 0.09
N ILE A 36 -22.96 -7.87 0.38
CA ILE A 36 -21.90 -7.88 -0.64
C ILE A 36 -22.24 -8.92 -1.71
N ARG A 37 -22.36 -8.45 -2.97
CA ARG A 37 -22.75 -9.27 -4.12
C ARG A 37 -21.61 -10.17 -4.61
N ALA A 38 -20.37 -9.67 -4.56
CA ALA A 38 -19.19 -10.44 -4.92
C ALA A 38 -17.97 -9.97 -4.14
N ILE A 39 -17.00 -10.88 -3.98
CA ILE A 39 -15.67 -10.59 -3.48
C ILE A 39 -14.68 -11.33 -4.37
N GLU A 40 -13.72 -10.62 -4.94
CA GLU A 40 -12.71 -11.14 -5.85
C GLU A 40 -11.32 -10.98 -5.25
N HIS A 41 -10.49 -12.02 -5.35
CA HIS A 41 -9.07 -11.91 -5.01
C HIS A 41 -8.38 -11.07 -6.06
N ALA A 42 -7.71 -10.00 -5.66
CA ALA A 42 -7.07 -9.06 -6.55
C ALA A 42 -5.59 -8.87 -6.17
N GLY A 43 -4.93 -7.93 -6.85
CA GLY A 43 -3.52 -7.64 -6.62
C GLY A 43 -2.60 -8.81 -7.01
N SER A 44 -1.33 -8.69 -6.62
CA SER A 44 -0.31 -9.66 -7.06
C SER A 44 -0.42 -11.01 -6.35
N THR A 45 -0.95 -11.06 -5.12
CA THR A 45 -1.13 -12.32 -4.37
C THR A 45 -2.17 -13.24 -5.00
N SER A 46 -3.01 -12.70 -5.88
CA SER A 46 -3.99 -13.48 -6.65
C SER A 46 -3.41 -14.15 -7.89
N VAL A 47 -2.15 -13.91 -8.25
CA VAL A 47 -1.52 -14.48 -9.45
C VAL A 47 -0.54 -15.58 -9.03
N PRO A 48 -0.82 -16.87 -9.32
CA PRO A 48 0.08 -17.97 -8.96
C PRO A 48 1.50 -17.76 -9.46
N GLY A 49 2.49 -17.98 -8.60
CA GLY A 49 3.92 -17.84 -8.92
C GLY A 49 4.44 -16.39 -8.95
N LEU A 50 3.58 -15.38 -8.78
CA LEU A 50 4.00 -13.98 -8.81
C LEU A 50 4.52 -13.48 -7.44
N ALA A 51 5.80 -13.10 -7.38
CA ALA A 51 6.38 -12.43 -6.21
C ALA A 51 5.61 -11.15 -5.86
N ALA A 52 5.29 -10.92 -4.59
CA ALA A 52 4.38 -9.86 -4.17
C ALA A 52 4.73 -9.28 -2.80
N LYS A 53 4.07 -8.16 -2.46
CA LYS A 53 3.94 -7.80 -1.04
C LYS A 53 2.99 -8.83 -0.40
N PRO A 54 3.26 -9.32 0.81
CA PRO A 54 2.39 -10.29 1.48
C PRO A 54 1.15 -9.59 2.06
N ILE A 55 0.30 -9.08 1.17
CA ILE A 55 -0.96 -8.39 1.49
C ILE A 55 -2.04 -8.97 0.60
N ILE A 56 -3.10 -9.48 1.19
CA ILE A 56 -4.27 -9.98 0.46
C ILE A 56 -5.11 -8.77 0.01
N ASP A 57 -5.03 -8.43 -1.27
CA ASP A 57 -5.87 -7.41 -1.89
C ASP A 57 -7.20 -8.04 -2.35
N MET A 58 -8.33 -7.43 -1.98
CA MET A 58 -9.68 -7.89 -2.33
C MET A 58 -10.48 -6.76 -2.96
N LEU A 59 -11.27 -7.10 -3.97
CA LEU A 59 -12.33 -6.24 -4.48
C LEU A 59 -13.67 -6.77 -3.99
N ALA A 60 -14.53 -5.92 -3.44
CA ALA A 60 -15.90 -6.27 -3.11
C ALA A 60 -16.89 -5.39 -3.86
N ALA A 61 -18.04 -5.99 -4.20
CA ALA A 61 -19.11 -5.33 -4.92
C ALA A 61 -20.36 -5.21 -4.05
N VAL A 62 -20.93 -4.02 -3.97
CA VAL A 62 -22.21 -3.72 -3.30
C VAL A 62 -23.20 -3.15 -4.31
N GLU A 63 -24.51 -3.15 -4.02
CA GLU A 63 -25.47 -2.54 -4.94
C GLU A 63 -25.26 -1.03 -5.01
N ASP A 64 -25.26 -0.37 -3.85
CA ASP A 64 -24.90 1.04 -3.70
C ASP A 64 -23.71 1.20 -2.73
N LEU A 65 -22.84 2.18 -2.98
CA LEU A 65 -21.73 2.48 -2.06
C LEU A 65 -22.21 2.91 -0.67
N ALA A 66 -23.44 3.43 -0.54
CA ALA A 66 -24.07 3.68 0.75
C ALA A 66 -24.21 2.39 1.59
N ASP A 67 -24.37 1.22 0.96
CA ASP A 67 -24.41 -0.06 1.67
C ASP A 67 -23.05 -0.44 2.29
N ALA A 68 -21.96 0.06 1.71
CA ALA A 68 -20.63 -0.14 2.30
C ALA A 68 -20.47 0.69 3.59
N GLU A 69 -21.15 1.83 3.69
CA GLU A 69 -21.14 2.69 4.87
C GLU A 69 -21.96 2.07 6.01
N SER A 70 -23.09 1.44 5.70
CA SER A 70 -23.88 0.69 6.70
C SER A 70 -23.13 -0.55 7.23
N GLY A 71 -22.25 -1.15 6.42
CA GLY A 71 -21.40 -2.28 6.81
C GLY A 71 -20.12 -1.92 7.57
N GLN A 72 -19.84 -0.63 7.79
CA GLN A 72 -18.57 -0.18 8.34
C GLN A 72 -18.28 -0.72 9.75
N GLU A 73 -19.25 -0.72 10.66
CA GLU A 73 -19.02 -1.23 12.02
C GLU A 73 -18.83 -2.76 12.03
N ASN A 74 -19.49 -3.49 11.13
CA ASN A 74 -19.27 -4.93 10.95
C ASN A 74 -17.84 -5.22 10.47
N LEU A 75 -17.36 -4.48 9.46
CA LEU A 75 -15.98 -4.59 8.97
C LEU A 75 -14.96 -4.20 10.06
N LYS A 76 -15.26 -3.18 10.85
CA LYS A 76 -14.44 -2.77 12.00
C LYS A 76 -14.34 -3.85 13.07
N ALA A 77 -15.42 -4.58 13.35
CA ALA A 77 -15.39 -5.74 14.24
C ALA A 77 -14.48 -6.88 13.69
N LEU A 78 -14.29 -6.97 12.36
CA LEU A 78 -13.33 -7.87 11.72
C LEU A 78 -11.88 -7.32 11.67
N GLY A 79 -11.66 -6.12 12.23
CA GLY A 79 -10.35 -5.46 12.29
C GLY A 79 -10.05 -4.55 11.10
N TYR A 80 -11.04 -4.23 10.25
CA TYR A 80 -10.85 -3.29 9.15
C TYR A 80 -11.07 -1.84 9.57
N GLU A 81 -10.19 -0.97 9.10
CA GLU A 81 -10.32 0.48 9.25
C GLU A 81 -10.67 1.09 7.89
N LEU A 82 -11.71 1.92 7.85
CA LEU A 82 -11.97 2.77 6.70
C LEU A 82 -10.84 3.79 6.57
N VAL A 83 -10.24 3.86 5.38
CA VAL A 83 -9.25 4.86 5.01
C VAL A 83 -9.91 5.83 4.05
N PRO A 84 -10.19 7.08 4.48
CA PRO A 84 -10.77 8.09 3.61
C PRO A 84 -9.87 8.36 2.41
N ASP A 85 -10.45 8.31 1.21
CA ASP A 85 -9.78 8.62 -0.04
C ASP A 85 -10.65 9.59 -0.86
N PRO A 86 -10.57 10.91 -0.58
CA PRO A 86 -11.40 11.90 -1.26
C PRO A 86 -11.07 12.01 -2.76
N THR A 87 -9.98 11.40 -3.23
CA THR A 87 -9.58 11.43 -4.63
C THR A 87 -10.30 10.38 -5.48
N LEU A 88 -10.90 9.37 -4.83
CA LEU A 88 -11.58 8.25 -5.47
C LEU A 88 -12.95 7.97 -4.80
N PRO A 89 -13.92 8.88 -4.95
CA PRO A 89 -15.21 8.81 -4.25
C PRO A 89 -16.06 7.59 -4.64
N GLU A 90 -15.79 6.98 -5.78
CA GLU A 90 -16.42 5.73 -6.25
C GLU A 90 -15.91 4.48 -5.53
N ARG A 91 -14.96 4.64 -4.59
CA ARG A 91 -14.39 3.55 -3.80
C ARG A 91 -14.59 3.81 -2.32
N ARG A 92 -14.86 2.75 -1.56
CA ARG A 92 -14.57 2.72 -0.11
C ARG A 92 -13.38 1.79 0.10
N TYR A 93 -12.32 2.31 0.70
CA TYR A 93 -11.09 1.56 0.93
C TYR A 93 -10.95 1.24 2.41
N PHE A 94 -10.89 -0.04 2.72
CA PHE A 94 -10.61 -0.53 4.06
C PHE A 94 -9.27 -1.25 4.09
N ARG A 95 -8.57 -1.13 5.21
CA ARG A 95 -7.33 -1.86 5.46
C ARG A 95 -7.43 -2.62 6.77
N ARG A 96 -6.75 -3.75 6.88
CA ARG A 96 -6.51 -4.44 8.14
C ARG A 96 -5.02 -4.58 8.39
N LEU A 97 -4.61 -4.33 9.63
CA LEU A 97 -3.23 -4.49 10.06
C LEU A 97 -3.05 -5.83 10.82
N SER A 98 -1.88 -6.45 10.66
CA SER A 98 -1.34 -7.47 11.57
C SER A 98 -0.17 -6.82 12.33
N GLY A 99 -0.39 -6.55 13.62
CA GLY A 99 0.43 -5.60 14.37
C GLY A 99 0.40 -4.23 13.69
N VAL A 100 1.55 -3.76 13.20
CA VAL A 100 1.64 -2.49 12.45
C VAL A 100 1.82 -2.70 10.93
N VAL A 101 1.67 -3.93 10.40
CA VAL A 101 1.89 -4.24 8.96
C VAL A 101 0.52 -4.34 8.30
N HIS A 102 0.36 -3.81 7.09
CA HIS A 102 -0.82 -4.10 6.29
C HIS A 102 -0.87 -5.61 5.99
N SER A 103 -2.01 -6.24 6.26
CA SER A 103 -2.23 -7.66 5.98
C SER A 103 -3.28 -7.86 4.90
N HIS A 104 -4.34 -7.05 4.93
CA HIS A 104 -5.46 -7.16 3.99
C HIS A 104 -5.88 -5.77 3.53
N HIS A 105 -6.25 -5.67 2.26
CA HIS A 105 -6.89 -4.52 1.67
C HIS A 105 -8.23 -4.95 1.10
N LEU A 106 -9.26 -4.16 1.38
CA LEU A 106 -10.59 -4.37 0.84
C LEU A 106 -11.04 -3.09 0.13
N HIS A 107 -11.18 -3.18 -1.19
CA HIS A 107 -11.66 -2.11 -2.04
C HIS A 107 -13.11 -2.39 -2.43
N VAL A 108 -14.04 -1.59 -1.94
CA VAL A 108 -15.48 -1.75 -2.19
C VAL A 108 -15.92 -0.79 -3.29
N TYR A 109 -16.61 -1.33 -4.29
CA TYR A 109 -17.17 -0.62 -5.44
C TYR A 109 -18.65 -0.96 -5.63
N ALA A 110 -19.37 -0.13 -6.38
CA ALA A 110 -20.70 -0.49 -6.85
C ALA A 110 -20.65 -1.69 -7.82
N TRP A 111 -21.73 -2.46 -7.88
CA TRP A 111 -21.88 -3.65 -8.72
C TRP A 111 -21.77 -3.32 -10.21
N ALA A 112 -22.31 -2.18 -10.62
CA ALA A 112 -22.23 -1.71 -11.99
C ALA A 112 -20.77 -1.55 -12.44
N GLY A 113 -20.38 -2.30 -13.47
CA GLY A 113 -19.00 -2.28 -14.02
C GLY A 113 -17.97 -3.04 -13.18
N PHE A 114 -18.39 -3.78 -12.15
CA PHE A 114 -17.47 -4.47 -11.23
C PHE A 114 -16.56 -5.48 -11.93
N SER A 115 -17.07 -6.26 -12.89
CA SER A 115 -16.29 -7.27 -13.63
C SER A 115 -15.25 -6.67 -14.59
N GLU A 116 -15.32 -5.37 -14.85
CA GLU A 116 -14.45 -4.63 -15.77
C GLU A 116 -13.42 -3.76 -15.01
N ARG A 117 -13.39 -3.87 -13.68
CA ARG A 117 -12.41 -3.15 -12.86
C ARG A 117 -11.00 -3.51 -13.25
N GLN A 118 -10.13 -2.50 -13.29
CA GLN A 118 -8.75 -2.62 -13.74
C GLN A 118 -7.98 -3.70 -12.98
N GLU A 119 -8.22 -3.85 -11.69
CA GLU A 119 -7.52 -4.84 -10.86
C GLU A 119 -7.90 -6.27 -11.25
N ILE A 120 -9.17 -6.52 -11.66
CA ILE A 120 -9.61 -7.80 -12.22
C ILE A 120 -8.98 -8.02 -13.58
N LEU A 121 -9.04 -7.02 -14.47
CA LEU A 121 -8.45 -7.11 -15.82
C LEU A 121 -6.96 -7.41 -15.76
N PHE A 122 -6.24 -6.72 -14.88
CA PHE A 122 -4.80 -6.88 -14.67
C PHE A 122 -4.47 -8.27 -14.14
N ARG A 123 -5.17 -8.74 -13.10
CA ARG A 123 -5.03 -10.11 -12.56
C ARG A 123 -5.26 -11.15 -13.65
N ASP A 124 -6.39 -11.07 -14.33
CA ASP A 124 -6.81 -12.06 -15.33
C ASP A 124 -5.86 -12.09 -16.53
N TYR A 125 -5.28 -10.95 -16.88
CA TYR A 125 -4.21 -10.89 -17.88
C TYR A 125 -2.96 -11.63 -17.38
N LEU A 126 -2.42 -11.26 -16.22
CA LEU A 126 -1.21 -11.88 -15.71
C LEU A 126 -1.35 -13.40 -15.48
N ARG A 127 -2.54 -13.88 -15.08
CA ARG A 127 -2.81 -15.32 -14.94
C ARG A 127 -2.73 -16.09 -16.27
N ARG A 128 -3.05 -15.43 -17.40
CA ARG A 128 -3.00 -16.03 -18.75
C ARG A 128 -1.64 -15.86 -19.43
N HIS A 129 -0.81 -14.95 -18.91
CA HIS A 129 0.47 -14.56 -19.51
C HIS A 129 1.62 -14.72 -18.48
N PRO A 130 2.06 -15.96 -18.21
CA PRO A 130 3.03 -16.25 -17.14
C PRO A 130 4.39 -15.56 -17.36
N GLU A 131 4.82 -15.37 -18.62
CA GLU A 131 6.04 -14.63 -18.93
C GLU A 131 5.93 -13.15 -18.49
N THR A 132 4.80 -12.50 -18.80
CA THR A 132 4.54 -11.13 -18.34
C THR A 132 4.41 -11.03 -16.82
N ALA A 133 3.84 -12.05 -16.16
CA ALA A 133 3.83 -12.11 -14.71
C ALA A 133 5.26 -12.18 -14.14
N SER A 134 6.14 -12.99 -14.75
CA SER A 134 7.55 -13.08 -14.37
C SER A 134 8.27 -11.73 -14.52
N GLU A 135 8.10 -11.04 -15.66
CA GLU A 135 8.64 -9.70 -15.89
C GLU A 135 8.18 -8.71 -14.81
N TYR A 136 6.89 -8.76 -14.46
CA TYR A 136 6.34 -7.91 -13.42
C TYR A 136 6.95 -8.22 -12.04
N GLY A 137 7.19 -9.50 -11.75
CA GLY A 137 7.89 -9.95 -10.55
C GLY A 137 9.31 -9.36 -10.45
N VAL A 138 10.08 -9.46 -11.53
CA VAL A 138 11.44 -8.89 -11.63
C VAL A 138 11.42 -7.38 -11.43
N LEU A 139 10.52 -6.67 -12.12
CA LEU A 139 10.36 -5.22 -11.98
C LEU A 139 10.08 -4.83 -10.52
N LYS A 140 9.16 -5.53 -9.85
CA LYS A 140 8.82 -5.25 -8.45
C LYS A 140 10.02 -5.44 -7.51
N ARG A 141 10.78 -6.52 -7.66
CA ARG A 141 11.97 -6.74 -6.84
C ARG A 141 13.01 -5.64 -7.05
N ARG A 142 13.28 -5.27 -8.30
CA ARG A 142 14.19 -4.17 -8.64
C ARG A 142 13.75 -2.86 -7.99
N LEU A 143 12.49 -2.46 -8.18
CA LEU A 143 11.97 -1.21 -7.63
C LEU A 143 11.98 -1.18 -6.10
N ALA A 144 11.70 -2.31 -5.43
CA ALA A 144 11.78 -2.40 -3.98
C ALA A 144 13.21 -2.28 -3.46
N ALA A 145 14.20 -2.77 -4.23
CA ALA A 145 15.62 -2.63 -3.91
C ALA A 145 16.13 -1.20 -4.17
N ASP A 146 15.67 -0.55 -5.25
CA ASP A 146 16.08 0.80 -5.63
C ASP A 146 15.53 1.86 -4.66
N ASP A 147 14.22 1.82 -4.39
CA ASP A 147 13.57 2.72 -3.43
C ASP A 147 12.36 2.05 -2.77
N PRO A 148 12.50 1.58 -1.52
CA PRO A 148 11.44 0.84 -0.85
C PRO A 148 10.32 1.76 -0.31
N ARG A 149 10.33 3.08 -0.57
CA ARG A 149 9.26 3.96 -0.11
C ARG A 149 7.96 3.65 -0.86
N PRO A 150 6.83 3.41 -0.17
CA PRO A 150 5.58 2.98 -0.82
C PRO A 150 5.10 3.89 -1.96
N ALA A 151 5.22 5.21 -1.81
CA ALA A 151 4.79 6.17 -2.83
C ALA A 151 5.65 6.08 -4.11
N VAL A 152 6.98 6.02 -3.95
CA VAL A 152 7.93 5.93 -5.07
C VAL A 152 7.77 4.58 -5.79
N TYR A 153 7.74 3.49 -5.02
CA TYR A 153 7.51 2.15 -5.55
C TYR A 153 6.19 2.03 -6.33
N THR A 154 5.11 2.64 -5.83
CA THR A 154 3.80 2.60 -6.50
C THR A 154 3.84 3.39 -7.80
N ALA A 155 4.39 4.61 -7.78
CA ALA A 155 4.50 5.45 -8.96
C ALA A 155 5.35 4.79 -10.06
N ALA A 156 6.49 4.18 -9.71
CA ALA A 156 7.43 3.60 -10.66
C ALA A 156 6.90 2.37 -11.44
N LYS A 157 5.79 1.75 -11.00
CA LYS A 157 5.15 0.62 -11.71
C LYS A 157 4.05 1.06 -12.67
N THR A 158 3.67 2.32 -12.63
CA THR A 158 2.47 2.84 -13.29
C THR A 158 2.45 2.52 -14.78
N ASP A 159 3.55 2.75 -15.49
CA ASP A 159 3.58 2.55 -16.95
C ASP A 159 3.52 1.09 -17.34
N PHE A 160 4.16 0.20 -16.57
CA PHE A 160 4.02 -1.24 -16.75
C PHE A 160 2.55 -1.66 -16.58
N VAL A 161 1.92 -1.25 -15.48
CA VAL A 161 0.51 -1.58 -15.20
C VAL A 161 -0.41 -1.06 -16.31
N ARG A 162 -0.20 0.17 -16.79
CA ARG A 162 -0.97 0.76 -17.90
C ARG A 162 -0.85 -0.07 -19.19
N ASN A 163 0.36 -0.43 -19.59
CA ASN A 163 0.60 -1.25 -20.78
C ASN A 163 -0.12 -2.61 -20.68
N ILE A 164 -0.11 -3.25 -19.51
CA ILE A 164 -0.81 -4.52 -19.31
C ILE A 164 -2.34 -4.35 -19.41
N LEU A 165 -2.89 -3.29 -18.81
CA LEU A 165 -4.31 -2.99 -18.95
C LEU A 165 -4.73 -2.73 -20.40
N ALA A 166 -3.87 -2.08 -21.19
CA ALA A 166 -4.08 -1.88 -22.63
C ALA A 166 -4.26 -3.20 -23.36
N ARG A 167 -3.30 -4.12 -23.16
CA ARG A 167 -3.30 -5.44 -23.78
C ARG A 167 -4.49 -6.28 -23.30
N ALA A 168 -4.84 -6.18 -22.02
CA ALA A 168 -5.99 -6.88 -21.45
C ALA A 168 -7.31 -6.45 -22.10
N LEU A 169 -7.49 -5.15 -22.36
CA LEU A 169 -8.67 -4.65 -23.06
C LEU A 169 -8.67 -5.02 -24.54
N GLN A 170 -7.51 -4.98 -25.19
CA GLN A 170 -7.36 -5.37 -26.59
C GLN A 170 -7.73 -6.85 -26.80
N GLU A 171 -7.26 -7.75 -25.93
CA GLU A 171 -7.60 -9.19 -25.99
C GLU A 171 -9.09 -9.47 -25.79
N ARG A 172 -9.80 -8.61 -25.05
CA ARG A 172 -11.25 -8.69 -24.90
C ARG A 172 -12.03 -8.03 -26.05
N GLY A 173 -11.34 -7.58 -27.10
CA GLY A 173 -11.95 -6.92 -28.26
C GLY A 173 -12.44 -5.49 -27.98
N ARG A 174 -11.96 -4.83 -26.91
CA ARG A 174 -12.44 -3.51 -26.46
C ARG A 174 -11.41 -2.41 -26.67
N VAL A 175 -11.02 -2.19 -27.93
CA VAL A 175 -10.02 -1.16 -28.31
C VAL A 175 -10.43 0.25 -27.84
N ALA A 176 -11.71 0.62 -27.94
CA ALA A 176 -12.23 1.92 -27.48
C ALA A 176 -12.16 2.11 -25.94
N GLY A 177 -12.13 1.02 -25.16
CA GLY A 177 -11.99 1.10 -23.71
C GLY A 177 -10.60 1.60 -23.28
N TYR A 178 -9.58 1.34 -24.10
CA TYR A 178 -8.21 1.76 -23.83
C TYR A 178 -8.05 3.28 -23.89
N GLU A 179 -8.62 3.93 -24.91
CA GLU A 179 -8.61 5.39 -25.05
C GLU A 179 -9.36 6.09 -23.89
N LEU A 180 -10.42 5.46 -23.38
CA LEU A 180 -11.17 5.97 -22.23
C LEU A 180 -10.39 5.81 -20.92
N LEU A 181 -9.71 4.67 -20.72
CA LEU A 181 -8.79 4.47 -19.60
C LEU A 181 -7.60 5.44 -19.66
N GLU A 182 -7.08 5.70 -20.85
CA GLU A 182 -6.00 6.67 -21.06
C GLU A 182 -6.44 8.09 -20.65
N ARG A 183 -7.64 8.51 -21.06
CA ARG A 183 -8.24 9.79 -20.63
C ARG A 183 -8.46 9.87 -19.12
N ALA A 184 -8.98 8.81 -18.51
CA ALA A 184 -9.21 8.75 -17.06
C ALA A 184 -7.88 8.73 -16.26
N ALA A 185 -6.87 8.00 -16.74
CA ALA A 185 -5.55 7.92 -16.12
C ALA A 185 -4.77 9.24 -16.26
N ILE A 186 -4.89 9.95 -17.39
CA ILE A 186 -4.36 11.32 -17.55
C ILE A 186 -5.04 12.27 -16.57
N ALA A 187 -6.35 12.16 -16.36
CA ALA A 187 -7.07 12.96 -15.37
C ALA A 187 -6.62 12.66 -13.92
N LEU A 188 -6.31 11.40 -13.60
CA LEU A 188 -5.82 10.98 -12.27
C LEU A 188 -4.36 11.37 -12.02
N ALA A 189 -3.47 11.20 -13.01
CA ALA A 189 -2.06 11.58 -12.90
C ALA A 189 -1.87 13.11 -12.81
N ARG A 190 -2.60 13.89 -13.62
CA ARG A 190 -2.59 15.36 -13.54
C ARG A 190 -3.11 15.88 -12.18
N ARG A 191 -3.95 15.12 -11.48
CA ARG A 191 -4.40 15.44 -10.12
C ARG A 191 -3.34 15.15 -9.06
N GLN A 192 -2.47 14.14 -9.27
CA GLN A 192 -1.34 13.87 -8.36
C GLN A 192 -0.22 14.92 -8.50
N ASP A 193 0.02 15.43 -9.71
CA ASP A 193 1.03 16.47 -9.98
C ASP A 193 0.59 17.90 -9.58
N GLN A 194 -0.72 18.14 -9.39
CA GLN A 194 -1.27 19.45 -9.00
C GLN A 194 -1.46 19.64 -7.48
N LEU A 195 -1.11 18.64 -6.66
CA LEU A 195 -1.10 18.81 -5.21
C LEU A 195 0.08 19.72 -4.83
N PRO A 196 -0.14 20.89 -4.19
CA PRO A 196 0.97 21.73 -3.78
C PRO A 196 1.81 20.96 -2.76
N ILE A 197 3.10 20.75 -3.08
CA ILE A 197 4.09 20.38 -2.08
C ILE A 197 4.05 21.49 -1.04
N ARG A 198 3.43 21.25 0.13
CA ARG A 198 3.51 22.18 1.25
C ARG A 198 4.97 22.21 1.71
N ARG A 199 5.74 23.15 1.15
CA ARG A 199 7.00 23.61 1.74
C ARG A 199 6.64 24.39 3.00
N SER A 200 6.66 23.72 4.15
CA SER A 200 6.69 24.43 5.43
C SER A 200 7.28 23.53 6.50
N VAL A 201 8.58 23.63 6.73
CA VAL A 201 9.22 24.03 8.00
C VAL A 201 10.71 24.22 7.69
N LEU A 202 11.11 25.44 7.33
CA LEU A 202 12.50 25.90 7.37
C LEU A 202 12.47 27.42 7.38
N GLN A 203 11.98 27.99 8.48
CA GLN A 203 12.23 29.38 8.87
C GLN A 203 11.75 29.57 10.32
N ALA A 204 12.62 29.20 11.26
CA ALA A 204 12.68 29.84 12.56
C ALA A 204 14.18 30.04 12.85
N GLN A 205 14.70 31.17 12.39
CA GLN A 205 16.01 31.64 12.85
C GLN A 205 15.87 32.05 14.32
N PRO A 206 16.83 31.70 15.20
CA PRO A 206 16.83 32.21 16.56
C PRO A 206 17.20 33.70 16.54
N GLN A 207 16.33 34.54 17.08
CA GLN A 207 16.61 35.94 17.39
C GLN A 207 17.68 36.02 18.51
N PRO A 208 18.69 36.90 18.41
CA PRO A 208 19.67 37.08 19.47
C PRO A 208 19.03 37.76 20.68
N ARG A 209 19.04 37.10 21.85
CA ARG A 209 18.67 37.74 23.13
C ARG A 209 19.83 38.61 23.60
N SER A 210 19.49 39.83 23.98
CA SER A 210 20.38 40.83 24.56
C SER A 210 21.01 40.37 25.87
N LEU A 211 22.29 40.69 26.04
CA LEU A 211 23.04 40.57 27.29
C LEU A 211 22.50 41.60 28.29
N GLY A 212 21.87 41.11 29.36
CA GLY A 212 21.49 41.88 30.54
C GLY A 212 22.16 41.27 31.77
N SER A 213 22.95 42.10 32.45
CA SER A 213 23.72 41.79 33.65
C SER A 213 22.86 41.36 34.85
N SER A 214 23.23 40.28 35.55
CA SER A 214 23.32 40.30 37.02
C SER A 214 24.09 39.08 37.52
N ARG A 215 24.84 39.31 38.60
CA ARG A 215 25.69 38.39 39.36
C ARG A 215 24.88 37.45 40.25
N GLU A 216 25.60 36.46 40.82
CA GLU A 216 25.28 35.55 41.95
C GLU A 216 24.91 34.11 41.55
N GLN A 217 25.31 33.03 42.23
CA GLN A 217 26.40 32.69 43.15
C GLN A 217 26.43 31.14 43.20
N TRP A 218 27.60 30.55 42.96
CA TRP A 218 28.25 29.33 43.50
C TRP A 218 27.52 28.04 43.95
N ARG A 219 28.31 26.94 43.77
CA ARG A 219 28.34 25.58 44.39
C ARG A 219 27.60 24.49 43.59
N GLY A 220 28.16 23.33 43.22
CA GLY A 220 29.49 22.73 43.42
C GLY A 220 29.49 21.31 42.79
N TYR A 221 30.61 20.99 42.11
CA TYR A 221 31.30 19.71 41.78
C TYR A 221 30.68 18.32 42.08
N PRO A 222 31.20 17.20 41.50
CA PRO A 222 32.08 17.06 40.32
C PRO A 222 31.68 15.95 39.31
N LEU A 223 32.19 16.10 38.08
CA LEU A 223 32.48 15.00 37.15
C LEU A 223 33.66 14.18 37.68
N GLN A 224 33.72 12.87 37.39
CA GLN A 224 34.93 12.24 36.83
C GLN A 224 34.60 10.96 36.02
N PRO A 225 35.43 10.63 35.01
CA PRO A 225 35.23 9.55 34.05
C PRO A 225 36.18 8.35 34.30
N THR A 226 35.91 7.19 33.70
CA THR A 226 36.97 6.19 33.42
C THR A 226 36.73 5.43 32.13
N PHE A 227 37.72 5.51 31.24
CA PHE A 227 38.05 4.57 30.16
C PHE A 227 38.40 3.17 30.74
N THR A 228 38.25 2.09 29.94
CA THR A 228 39.36 1.22 29.46
C THR A 228 38.89 -0.13 28.89
N GLN A 229 39.34 -0.39 27.65
CA GLN A 229 39.74 -1.63 26.92
C GLN A 229 38.97 -2.97 27.04
N VAL A 230 38.55 -3.54 25.90
CA VAL A 230 39.19 -4.59 25.06
C VAL A 230 39.30 -5.97 25.72
N ALA A 231 38.57 -6.95 25.17
CA ALA A 231 39.04 -8.33 25.07
C ALA A 231 38.36 -9.05 23.89
N THR A 232 39.17 -9.34 22.88
CA THR A 232 38.98 -10.35 21.84
C THR A 232 39.05 -11.75 22.44
N ALA A 233 38.25 -12.69 21.93
CA ALA A 233 38.56 -14.12 22.02
C ALA A 233 38.09 -14.86 20.75
N SER A 234 39.07 -15.33 19.98
CA SER A 234 38.94 -16.37 18.96
C SER A 234 39.26 -17.74 19.56
N ALA A 235 38.93 -18.79 18.77
CA ALA A 235 39.40 -20.18 18.82
C ALA A 235 38.58 -21.12 19.74
N MET A 236 38.31 -22.39 19.44
CA MET A 236 38.34 -23.29 18.27
C MET A 236 37.91 -24.68 18.82
N LEU A 237 37.52 -25.61 17.94
CA LEU A 237 37.48 -27.08 18.12
C LEU A 237 36.38 -27.68 19.02
N ARG A 238 35.36 -28.30 18.41
CA ARG A 238 35.34 -29.71 17.97
C ARG A 238 34.19 -29.94 17.00
#